data_AF-A0A2D6P2H7-F1
#
_entry.id   AF-A0A2D6P2H7-F1
#
_cell.length_a   1.000
_cell.length_b   1.000
_cell.length_c   1.000
_cell.angle_alpha   90.00
_cell.angle_beta   90.00
_cell.angle_gamma   90.00
#
_symmetry.space_group_name_H-M   'P 1'
#
loop_
_entity.id
_entity.type
_entity.pdbx_description
1 polymer ?
#
loop_
_entity_poly.entity_id
_entity_poly.type
_entity_poly.pdbx_seq_one_letter_code
_entity_poly.pdbx_strand_id
1 'polypeptide(L)'
;MPTDIASLFYQLQGIGFYEFILPFLLVFTITFAILEKVKIFGERDSKPRTNINAVVALIIGLFFVNNFIIISRLNYFLPKISLFIIVLVMTLVLFGILGANVNKGLGPIGFLVGAVISIIFIYWSLAPTLDLEFLVPYWVQIYWPTLLVAAIILIIIFAVVGGGRQSGSLGDTAEKWEKLIFGNRD
;
A
#
# COMPACT_ATOMS: atom_id res chain seq x y z
N MET A 1 19.60 27.14 33.18
CA MET A 1 19.84 26.88 31.74
C MET A 1 18.64 27.40 30.98
N PRO A 2 18.79 28.08 29.84
CA PRO A 2 17.64 28.62 29.12
C PRO A 2 16.68 27.47 28.78
N THR A 3 15.44 27.57 29.23
CA THR A 3 14.37 26.61 28.94
C THR A 3 13.83 26.87 27.53
N ASP A 4 14.72 26.86 26.55
CA ASP A 4 14.32 26.99 25.16
C ASP A 4 13.56 25.74 24.75
N ILE A 5 12.53 25.91 23.93
CA ILE A 5 11.66 24.81 23.49
C ILE A 5 12.51 23.65 22.93
N ALA A 6 13.56 23.94 22.16
CA ALA A 6 14.49 22.93 21.65
C ALA A 6 15.10 22.06 22.77
N SER A 7 15.47 22.65 23.91
CA SER A 7 16.02 21.91 25.04
C SER A 7 14.99 20.96 25.67
N LEU A 8 13.71 21.33 25.69
CA LEU A 8 12.62 20.45 26.14
C LEU A 8 12.46 19.27 25.18
N PHE A 9 12.51 19.51 23.86
CA PHE A 9 12.45 18.44 22.86
C PHE A 9 13.61 17.45 23.02
N TYR A 10 14.84 17.93 23.23
CA TYR A 10 15.99 17.07 23.47
C TYR A 10 15.87 16.28 24.79
N GLN A 11 15.33 16.89 25.85
CA GLN A 11 15.09 16.18 27.11
C GLN A 11 14.02 15.08 26.93
N LEU A 12 12.92 15.39 26.25
CA LEU A 12 11.87 14.42 25.93
C LEU A 12 12.42 13.28 25.06
N GLN A 13 13.24 13.60 24.08
CA GLN A 13 13.91 12.58 23.27
C GLN A 13 14.87 11.73 24.10
N GLY A 14 15.66 12.34 24.98
CA GLY A 14 16.64 11.64 25.83
C GLY A 14 16.01 10.67 26.84
N ILE A 15 14.78 10.94 27.30
CA ILE A 15 14.01 10.00 28.14
C ILE A 15 13.24 8.95 27.31
N GLY A 16 13.39 8.94 25.98
CA GLY A 16 12.72 8.01 25.08
C GLY A 16 11.24 8.32 24.84
N PHE A 17 10.76 9.54 25.12
CA PHE A 17 9.33 9.90 24.96
C PHE A 17 8.82 9.54 23.56
N TYR A 18 9.55 9.91 22.51
CA TYR A 18 9.15 9.61 21.14
C TYR A 18 9.24 8.13 20.80
N GLU A 19 10.26 7.45 21.33
CA GLU A 19 10.52 6.04 21.02
C GLU A 19 9.52 5.10 21.69
N PHE A 20 8.95 5.47 22.84
CA PHE A 20 7.99 4.64 23.58
C PHE A 20 6.56 5.15 23.51
N ILE A 21 6.33 6.47 23.64
CA ILE A 21 4.96 7.03 23.73
C ILE A 21 4.28 7.11 22.37
N LEU A 22 5.00 7.43 21.29
CA LEU A 22 4.40 7.41 19.96
C LEU A 22 3.90 6.03 19.54
N PRO A 23 4.71 4.94 19.61
CA PRO A 23 4.22 3.62 19.27
C PRO A 23 3.13 3.13 20.22
N PHE A 24 3.22 3.46 21.51
CA PHE A 24 2.15 3.21 22.48
C PHE A 24 0.82 3.81 22.04
N LEU A 25 0.79 5.13 21.77
CA LEU A 25 -0.42 5.84 21.39
C LEU A 25 -0.99 5.29 20.10
N LEU A 26 -0.13 4.96 19.13
CA LEU A 26 -0.55 4.36 17.86
C LEU A 26 -1.28 3.03 18.09
N VAL A 27 -0.67 2.11 18.85
CA VAL A 27 -1.26 0.78 19.12
C VAL A 27 -2.52 0.91 19.96
N PHE A 28 -2.50 1.75 20.99
CA PHE A 28 -3.66 2.07 21.82
C PHE A 28 -4.83 2.56 20.96
N THR A 29 -4.62 3.59 20.14
CA THR A 29 -5.67 4.22 19.33
C THR A 29 -6.22 3.25 18.28
N ILE A 30 -5.36 2.50 17.57
CA ILE A 30 -5.81 1.52 16.58
C ILE A 30 -6.63 0.41 17.24
N THR A 31 -6.12 -0.14 18.36
CA THR A 31 -6.81 -1.21 19.09
C THR A 31 -8.15 -0.71 19.62
N PHE A 32 -8.19 0.48 20.22
CA PHE A 32 -9.42 1.10 20.71
C PHE A 32 -10.44 1.30 19.58
N ALA A 33 -10.02 1.85 18.45
CA ALA A 33 -10.89 2.08 17.29
C ALA A 33 -11.44 0.77 16.72
N ILE A 34 -10.62 -0.29 16.64
CA ILE A 34 -11.08 -1.61 16.20
C ILE A 34 -12.10 -2.18 17.19
N LEU A 35 -11.85 -2.11 18.50
CA LEU A 35 -12.78 -2.60 19.54
C LEU A 35 -14.12 -1.85 19.50
N GLU A 36 -14.10 -0.54 19.25
CA GLU A 36 -15.33 0.25 19.04
C GLU A 36 -16.07 -0.15 17.76
N LYS A 37 -15.35 -0.36 16.66
CA LYS A 37 -15.93 -0.70 15.36
C LYS A 37 -16.57 -2.09 15.37
N VAL A 38 -15.88 -3.06 15.97
CA VAL A 38 -16.30 -4.47 16.03
C VAL A 38 -17.31 -4.72 17.15
N LYS A 39 -17.36 -3.85 18.17
CA LYS A 39 -18.28 -3.95 19.32
C LYS A 39 -18.14 -5.28 20.07
N ILE A 40 -16.90 -5.73 20.28
CA ILE A 40 -16.60 -7.07 20.82
C ILE A 40 -17.18 -7.31 22.23
N PHE A 41 -17.27 -6.27 23.06
CA PHE A 41 -17.84 -6.35 24.42
C PHE A 41 -19.34 -5.99 24.46
N GLY A 42 -19.99 -5.98 23.30
CA GLY A 42 -21.38 -5.60 23.12
C GLY A 42 -21.64 -4.11 23.23
N GLU A 43 -22.92 -3.77 23.30
CA GLU A 43 -23.41 -2.40 23.36
C GLU A 43 -24.15 -2.13 24.67
N ARG A 44 -24.15 -0.87 25.07
CA ARG A 44 -25.06 -0.33 26.09
C ARG A 44 -25.77 0.86 25.45
N ASP A 45 -27.10 0.82 25.42
CA ASP A 45 -27.93 1.87 24.82
C ASP A 45 -27.56 2.17 23.34
N SER A 46 -27.34 1.11 22.56
CA SER A 46 -26.88 1.18 21.14
C SER A 46 -25.54 1.88 20.93
N LYS A 47 -24.73 2.04 21.98
CA LYS A 47 -23.37 2.57 21.93
C LYS A 47 -22.36 1.51 22.35
N PRO A 48 -21.17 1.48 21.72
CA PRO A 48 -20.10 0.59 22.16
C PRO A 48 -19.71 0.89 23.60
N ARG A 49 -19.27 -0.12 24.35
CA ARG A 49 -18.78 0.03 25.73
C ARG A 49 -17.39 0.66 25.77
N THR A 50 -17.32 1.95 25.51
CA THR A 50 -16.09 2.75 25.36
C THR A 50 -15.14 2.61 26.55
N ASN A 51 -15.67 2.60 27.78
CA ASN A 51 -14.86 2.47 29.00
C ASN A 51 -14.07 1.15 29.03
N ILE A 52 -14.71 0.04 28.65
CA ILE A 52 -14.06 -1.29 28.64
C ILE A 52 -13.08 -1.36 27.47
N ASN A 53 -13.50 -0.89 26.28
CA ASN A 53 -12.64 -0.82 25.11
C ASN A 53 -11.35 -0.03 25.40
N ALA A 54 -11.46 1.11 26.08
CA ALA A 54 -10.32 1.96 26.42
C ALA A 54 -9.36 1.26 27.39
N VAL A 55 -9.86 0.61 28.43
CA VAL A 55 -9.02 -0.13 29.39
C VAL A 55 -8.30 -1.30 28.70
N VAL A 56 -9.00 -2.06 27.86
CA VAL A 56 -8.40 -3.19 27.13
C VAL A 56 -7.36 -2.71 26.14
N ALA A 57 -7.66 -1.68 25.36
CA ALA A 57 -6.69 -1.08 24.42
C ALA A 57 -5.47 -0.51 25.15
N LEU A 58 -5.66 0.08 26.34
CA LEU A 58 -4.58 0.59 27.18
C LEU A 58 -3.64 -0.53 27.63
N ILE A 59 -4.20 -1.64 28.13
CA ILE A 59 -3.41 -2.80 28.56
C ILE A 59 -2.62 -3.38 27.37
N ILE A 60 -3.26 -3.52 26.20
CA ILE A 60 -2.60 -4.00 24.98
C ILE A 60 -1.48 -3.05 24.55
N GLY A 61 -1.74 -1.74 24.55
CA GLY A 61 -0.74 -0.72 24.24
C GLY A 61 0.46 -0.79 25.20
N LEU A 62 0.22 -0.93 26.50
CA LEU A 62 1.30 -1.04 27.49
C LEU A 62 2.10 -2.34 27.33
N PHE A 63 1.45 -3.47 27.04
CA PHE A 63 2.15 -4.72 26.73
C PHE A 63 3.03 -4.61 25.50
N PHE A 64 2.59 -3.87 24.49
CA PHE A 64 3.38 -3.61 23.30
C PHE A 64 4.68 -2.87 23.63
N VAL A 65 4.59 -1.85 24.50
CA VAL A 65 5.75 -1.03 24.92
C VAL A 65 6.73 -1.82 25.79
N ASN A 66 6.27 -2.87 26.47
CA ASN A 66 7.16 -3.70 27.28
C ASN A 66 8.21 -4.47 26.44
N ASN A 67 7.98 -4.63 25.13
CA ASN A 67 8.89 -5.36 24.25
C ASN A 67 9.80 -4.41 23.45
N PHE A 68 11.01 -4.20 23.96
CA PHE A 68 12.02 -3.34 23.32
C PHE A 68 12.37 -3.75 21.87
N ILE A 69 12.33 -5.05 21.55
CA ILE A 69 12.60 -5.53 20.19
C ILE A 69 11.52 -5.00 19.26
N ILE A 70 10.25 -5.15 19.61
CA ILE A 70 9.12 -4.69 18.78
C ILE A 70 9.16 -3.18 18.58
N ILE A 71 9.46 -2.41 19.63
CA ILE A 71 9.57 -0.94 19.55
C ILE A 71 10.68 -0.53 18.58
N SER A 72 11.86 -1.15 18.70
CA SER A 72 12.98 -0.84 17.79
C SER A 72 12.59 -1.10 16.34
N ARG A 73 11.90 -2.22 16.04
CA ARG A 73 11.41 -2.53 14.70
C ARG A 73 10.37 -1.51 14.23
N LEU A 74 9.45 -1.09 15.10
CA LEU A 74 8.44 -0.08 14.75
C LEU A 74 9.08 1.28 14.43
N ASN A 75 10.10 1.69 15.18
CA ASN A 75 10.83 2.93 14.94
C ASN A 75 11.60 2.92 13.61
N TYR A 76 12.06 1.75 13.14
CA TYR A 76 12.58 1.60 11.78
C TYR A 76 11.48 1.54 10.71
N PHE A 77 10.29 1.06 11.06
CA PHE A 77 9.20 0.86 10.12
C PHE A 77 8.37 2.13 9.86
N LEU A 78 8.06 2.90 10.91
CA LEU A 78 7.20 4.08 10.83
C LEU A 78 7.71 5.14 9.84
N PRO A 79 9.01 5.53 9.82
CA PRO A 79 9.51 6.46 8.83
C PRO A 79 9.36 5.93 7.40
N LYS A 80 9.55 4.62 7.18
CA LYS A 80 9.42 3.99 5.86
C LYS A 80 7.97 4.00 5.37
N ILE A 81 6.99 3.71 6.23
CA ILE A 81 5.56 3.83 5.85
C ILE A 81 5.23 5.27 5.52
N SER A 82 5.67 6.23 6.35
CA SER A 82 5.38 7.64 6.11
C SER A 82 5.93 8.10 4.76
N LEU A 83 7.17 7.74 4.43
CA LEU A 83 7.75 7.99 3.11
C LEU A 83 6.97 7.28 2.00
N PHE A 84 6.57 6.03 2.21
CA PHE A 84 5.77 5.27 1.24
C PHE A 84 4.42 5.94 0.96
N ILE A 85 3.70 6.40 1.99
CA ILE A 85 2.45 7.15 1.84
C ILE A 85 2.69 8.44 1.06
N ILE A 86 3.77 9.19 1.37
CA ILE A 86 4.12 10.41 0.64
C ILE A 86 4.36 10.10 -0.85
N VAL A 87 5.15 9.06 -1.15
CA VAL A 87 5.42 8.62 -2.53
C VAL A 87 4.13 8.19 -3.23
N LEU A 88 3.26 7.45 -2.55
CA LEU A 88 1.97 7.00 -3.08
C LEU A 88 1.06 8.20 -3.39
N VAL A 89 0.98 9.17 -2.48
CA VAL A 89 0.21 10.41 -2.68
C VAL A 89 0.79 11.20 -3.84
N MET A 90 2.11 11.37 -3.91
CA MET A 90 2.77 12.04 -5.04
C MET A 90 2.46 11.33 -6.37
N THR A 91 2.48 9.99 -6.37
CA THR A 91 2.15 9.19 -7.55
C THR A 91 0.68 9.36 -7.96
N LEU A 92 -0.25 9.38 -6.99
CA LEU A 92 -1.66 9.66 -7.25
C LEU A 92 -1.87 11.06 -7.84
N VAL A 93 -1.16 12.06 -7.32
CA VAL A 93 -1.19 13.44 -7.82
C VAL A 93 -0.68 13.49 -9.26
N LEU A 94 0.42 12.82 -9.57
CA LEU A 94 0.93 12.73 -10.95
C LEU A 94 -0.08 12.05 -11.88
N PHE A 95 -0.71 10.95 -11.47
CA PHE A 95 -1.77 10.31 -12.26
C PHE A 95 -3.00 11.21 -12.44
N GLY A 96 -3.37 11.98 -11.41
CA GLY A 96 -4.45 12.96 -11.47
C GLY A 96 -4.14 14.11 -12.44
N ILE A 97 -2.93 14.66 -12.41
CA ILE A 97 -2.49 15.77 -13.27
C ILE A 97 -2.35 15.34 -14.72
N LEU A 98 -1.83 14.13 -14.98
CA LEU A 98 -1.64 13.61 -16.32
C LEU A 98 -2.98 13.29 -17.04
N GLY A 99 -4.12 13.59 -16.40
CA GLY A 99 -5.43 13.41 -17.00
C GLY A 99 -5.67 11.96 -17.38
N ALA A 100 -5.12 11.02 -16.60
CA ALA A 100 -5.40 9.61 -16.74
C ALA A 100 -6.89 9.42 -16.48
N ASN A 101 -7.68 9.53 -17.55
CA ASN A 101 -9.09 9.19 -17.56
C ASN A 101 -9.17 7.70 -17.23
N VAL A 102 -9.40 7.37 -15.96
CA VAL A 102 -9.65 6.01 -15.47
C VAL A 102 -10.80 5.35 -16.26
N ASN A 103 -11.62 6.15 -16.95
CA ASN A 103 -12.70 5.72 -17.83
C ASN A 103 -12.24 5.19 -19.21
N LYS A 104 -11.04 5.55 -19.68
CA LYS A 104 -10.30 4.80 -20.72
C LYS A 104 -9.10 4.21 -20.02
N GLY A 105 -9.39 3.25 -19.14
CA GLY A 105 -8.44 2.76 -18.16
C GLY A 105 -7.07 2.52 -18.77
N LEU A 106 -6.04 2.75 -17.96
CA LEU A 106 -5.02 1.71 -17.88
C LEU A 106 -5.82 0.40 -17.84
N GLY A 107 -5.77 -0.39 -18.91
CA GLY A 107 -6.58 -1.60 -19.00
C GLY A 107 -6.40 -2.44 -17.74
N PRO A 108 -7.22 -3.46 -17.47
CA PRO A 108 -7.10 -4.30 -16.28
C PRO A 108 -5.64 -4.67 -15.95
N ILE A 109 -4.80 -4.86 -16.98
CA ILE A 109 -3.34 -5.01 -16.93
C ILE A 109 -2.59 -3.88 -16.20
N GLY A 110 -2.86 -2.60 -16.47
CA GLY A 110 -2.14 -1.49 -15.85
C GLY A 110 -2.53 -1.27 -14.38
N PHE A 111 -3.78 -1.54 -14.00
CA PHE A 111 -4.18 -1.58 -12.59
C PHE A 111 -3.53 -2.76 -11.86
N LEU A 112 -3.50 -3.95 -12.49
CA LEU A 112 -2.85 -5.14 -11.95
C LEU A 112 -1.34 -4.91 -11.78
N VAL A 113 -0.68 -4.28 -12.74
CA VAL A 113 0.74 -3.90 -12.68
C VAL A 113 0.99 -2.88 -11.57
N GLY A 114 0.15 -1.84 -11.43
CA GLY A 114 0.27 -0.87 -10.34
C GLY A 114 0.06 -1.48 -8.95
N ALA A 115 -0.92 -2.38 -8.83
CA ALA A 115 -1.18 -3.13 -7.59
C ALA A 115 -0.02 -4.07 -7.25
N VAL A 116 0.51 -4.81 -8.24
CA VAL A 116 1.66 -5.71 -8.06
C VAL A 116 2.91 -4.93 -7.68
N ILE A 117 3.20 -3.81 -8.34
CA ILE A 117 4.34 -2.93 -7.99
C ILE A 117 4.19 -2.40 -6.56
N SER A 118 2.98 -1.98 -6.18
CA SER A 118 2.71 -1.49 -4.82
C SER A 118 2.89 -2.59 -3.77
N ILE A 119 2.41 -3.81 -4.04
CA ILE A 119 2.60 -4.98 -3.17
C ILE A 119 4.09 -5.34 -3.05
N ILE A 120 4.85 -5.27 -4.15
CA ILE A 120 6.30 -5.52 -4.17
C ILE A 120 7.05 -4.45 -3.36
N PHE A 121 6.67 -3.18 -3.48
CA PHE A 121 7.27 -2.08 -2.70
C PHE A 121 6.97 -2.19 -1.21
N ILE A 122 5.72 -2.53 -0.87
CA ILE A 122 5.30 -2.77 0.51
C ILE A 122 6.11 -3.93 1.09
N TYR A 123 6.24 -5.04 0.34
CA TYR A 123 7.08 -6.18 0.71
C TYR A 123 8.54 -5.78 0.89
N TRP A 124 9.15 -5.02 -0.04
CA TRP A 124 10.54 -4.57 0.06
C TRP A 124 10.79 -3.71 1.31
N SER A 125 9.86 -2.83 1.65
CA SER A 125 9.94 -1.98 2.84
C SER A 125 9.85 -2.79 4.15
N LEU A 126 9.03 -3.85 4.13
CA LEU A 126 8.70 -4.68 5.29
C LEU A 126 9.65 -5.86 5.51
N ALA A 127 10.21 -6.44 4.45
CA ALA A 127 10.95 -7.71 4.50
C ALA A 127 12.15 -7.70 5.47
N PRO A 128 13.01 -6.66 5.50
CA PRO A 128 14.12 -6.59 6.46
C PRO A 128 13.67 -6.30 7.91
N THR A 129 12.43 -5.84 8.07
CA THR A 129 11.93 -5.35 9.37
C THR A 129 11.18 -6.42 10.14
N LEU A 130 10.56 -7.38 9.43
CA LEU A 130 9.81 -8.50 9.99
C LEU A 130 10.62 -9.81 10.01
N ASP A 131 11.93 -9.77 9.72
CA ASP A 131 12.80 -10.94 9.52
C ASP A 131 12.16 -11.99 8.59
N LEU A 132 11.37 -11.58 7.58
CA LEU A 132 10.71 -12.47 6.61
C LEU A 132 11.70 -13.10 5.62
N GLU A 133 12.98 -12.83 5.80
CA GLU A 133 14.11 -13.31 5.01
C GLU A 133 14.19 -14.85 5.03
N PHE A 134 13.61 -15.55 6.02
CA PHE A 134 13.58 -17.02 6.02
C PHE A 134 12.57 -17.63 5.03
N LEU A 135 11.55 -16.89 4.60
CA LEU A 135 10.50 -17.41 3.69
C LEU A 135 10.91 -17.35 2.23
N VAL A 136 11.94 -16.57 1.91
CA VAL A 136 12.35 -16.31 0.53
C VAL A 136 13.72 -16.91 0.27
N PRO A 137 13.85 -17.80 -0.74
CA PRO A 137 15.12 -18.37 -1.11
C PRO A 137 16.19 -17.29 -1.35
N TYR A 138 17.40 -17.54 -0.86
CA TYR A 138 18.54 -16.61 -0.91
C TYR A 138 18.83 -16.04 -2.31
N TRP A 139 18.58 -16.82 -3.37
CA TRP A 139 18.77 -16.36 -4.74
C TRP A 139 17.80 -15.24 -5.12
N VAL A 140 16.56 -15.25 -4.65
CA VAL A 140 15.62 -14.15 -4.89
C VAL A 140 16.08 -12.91 -4.15
N GLN A 141 16.64 -13.04 -2.95
CA GLN A 141 17.15 -11.89 -2.19
C GLN A 141 18.39 -11.23 -2.81
N ILE A 142 19.24 -11.99 -3.50
CA ILE A 142 20.39 -11.43 -4.21
C ILE A 142 19.95 -10.78 -5.53
N TYR A 143 19.08 -11.46 -6.27
CA TYR A 143 18.75 -11.08 -7.65
C TYR A 143 17.45 -10.29 -7.79
N TRP A 144 16.78 -9.90 -6.68
CA TRP A 144 15.52 -9.14 -6.75
C TRP A 144 15.59 -7.85 -7.59
N PRO A 145 16.68 -7.05 -7.60
CA PRO A 145 16.73 -5.86 -8.44
C PRO A 145 16.76 -6.24 -9.92
N THR A 146 17.48 -7.30 -10.26
CA THR A 146 17.59 -7.85 -11.62
C THR A 146 16.26 -8.43 -12.08
N LEU A 147 15.54 -9.13 -11.20
CA LEU A 147 14.20 -9.67 -11.48
C LEU A 147 13.18 -8.55 -11.70
N LEU A 148 13.28 -7.44 -10.96
CA LEU A 148 12.39 -6.28 -11.11
C LEU A 148 12.61 -5.59 -12.46
N VAL A 149 13.88 -5.37 -12.85
CA VAL A 149 14.23 -4.84 -14.17
C VAL A 149 13.76 -5.78 -15.28
N ALA A 150 13.97 -7.09 -15.13
CA ALA A 150 13.49 -8.09 -16.10
C ALA A 150 11.96 -8.09 -16.22
N ALA A 151 11.23 -7.97 -15.10
CA ALA A 151 9.77 -7.89 -15.09
C ALA A 151 9.26 -6.61 -15.80
N ILE A 152 9.91 -5.46 -15.55
CA ILE A 152 9.58 -4.21 -16.25
C ILE A 152 9.80 -4.36 -17.76
N ILE A 153 10.92 -4.96 -18.18
CA ILE A 153 11.23 -5.22 -19.60
C ILE A 153 10.18 -6.16 -20.21
N LEU A 154 9.78 -7.23 -19.52
CA LEU A 154 8.73 -8.14 -19.99
C LEU A 154 7.37 -7.45 -20.13
N ILE A 155 7.02 -6.57 -19.20
CA ILE A 155 5.78 -5.78 -19.28
C ILE A 155 5.83 -4.83 -20.48
N ILE A 156 6.98 -4.19 -20.75
CA ILE A 156 7.16 -3.33 -21.93
C ILE A 156 7.03 -4.16 -23.21
N ILE A 157 7.68 -5.33 -23.29
CA ILE A 157 7.56 -6.22 -24.45
C ILE A 157 6.11 -6.67 -24.64
N PHE A 158 5.43 -7.06 -23.57
CA PHE A 158 4.03 -7.49 -23.64
C PHE A 158 3.08 -6.35 -24.03
N ALA A 159 3.34 -5.12 -23.59
CA ALA A 159 2.59 -3.93 -23.98
C ALA A 159 2.81 -3.58 -25.47
N VAL A 160 4.05 -3.68 -25.95
CA VAL A 160 4.41 -3.43 -27.35
C VAL A 160 3.85 -4.52 -28.28
N VAL A 161 3.91 -5.79 -27.86
CA VAL A 161 3.38 -6.92 -28.63
C VAL A 161 1.85 -6.99 -28.57
N GLY A 162 1.24 -6.60 -27.46
CA GLY A 162 -0.22 -6.55 -27.28
C GLY A 162 -0.91 -5.41 -28.04
N GLY A 163 -0.20 -4.33 -28.36
CA GLY A 163 -0.70 -3.22 -29.18
C GLY A 163 -0.80 -3.51 -30.68
N GLY A 164 -0.32 -4.67 -31.15
CA GLY A 164 -0.21 -5.00 -32.58
C GLY A 164 -1.35 -5.83 -33.19
N ARG A 165 -2.47 -6.06 -32.49
CA ARG A 165 -3.63 -6.81 -33.03
C ARG A 165 -4.86 -5.93 -33.21
N GLN A 166 -4.74 -4.89 -34.03
CA GLN A 166 -5.88 -4.24 -34.65
C GLN A 166 -6.32 -5.08 -35.86
N SER A 167 -7.15 -6.09 -35.60
CA SER A 167 -7.83 -6.91 -36.62
C SER A 167 -8.95 -6.10 -37.30
N GLY A 168 -8.58 -5.04 -38.00
CA GLY A 168 -9.43 -4.36 -38.98
C GLY A 168 -9.24 -5.01 -40.35
N SER A 169 -10.02 -6.03 -40.67
CA SER A 169 -10.13 -6.59 -42.03
C SER A 169 -11.35 -7.50 -42.20
N LEU A 170 -11.87 -8.09 -41.11
CA LEU A 170 -13.09 -8.91 -41.16
C LEU A 170 -14.37 -8.06 -41.33
N GLY A 171 -14.36 -6.79 -40.91
CA GLY A 171 -15.48 -5.86 -41.11
C GLY A 171 -15.65 -5.42 -42.56
N ASP A 172 -14.55 -5.03 -43.22
CA ASP A 172 -14.56 -4.61 -44.63
C ASP A 172 -14.97 -5.74 -45.57
N THR A 173 -14.61 -6.97 -45.23
CA THR A 173 -14.99 -8.13 -46.05
C THR A 173 -16.50 -8.41 -45.89
N ALA A 174 -17.03 -8.35 -44.67
CA ALA A 174 -18.45 -8.56 -44.40
C ALA A 174 -19.34 -7.51 -45.10
N GLU A 175 -18.97 -6.23 -45.06
CA GLU A 175 -19.71 -5.15 -45.73
C GLU A 175 -19.66 -5.28 -47.27
N LYS A 176 -18.53 -5.77 -47.80
CA LYS A 176 -18.36 -6.06 -49.23
C LYS A 176 -19.18 -7.27 -49.68
N TRP A 177 -19.31 -8.32 -48.85
CA TRP A 177 -20.17 -9.47 -49.13
C TRP A 177 -21.66 -9.12 -49.02
N GLU A 178 -22.04 -8.26 -48.09
CA GLU A 178 -23.44 -7.81 -47.93
C GLU A 178 -23.89 -6.96 -49.13
N LYS A 179 -23.03 -6.06 -49.64
CA LYS A 179 -23.28 -5.34 -50.89
C LYS A 179 -23.34 -6.24 -52.12
N LEU A 180 -22.57 -7.33 -52.15
CA LEU A 180 -22.61 -8.30 -53.27
C LEU A 180 -23.85 -9.21 -53.24
N ILE A 181 -24.39 -9.53 -52.06
CA ILE A 181 -25.54 -10.43 -51.91
C ILE A 181 -26.87 -9.66 -51.97
N PHE A 182 -26.92 -8.44 -51.44
CA PHE A 182 -28.17 -7.67 -51.32
C PHE A 182 -28.23 -6.42 -52.22
N GLY A 183 -27.14 -6.06 -52.90
CA GLY A 183 -27.06 -4.87 -53.74
C GLY A 183 -27.51 -5.06 -55.20
N ASN A 184 -28.61 -5.78 -55.44
CA ASN A 184 -29.33 -5.69 -56.73
C ASN A 184 -30.78 -6.19 -56.64
N ARG A 185 -31.63 -5.43 -55.94
CA ARG A 185 -33.10 -5.53 -56.07
C ARG A 185 -33.66 -4.14 -56.31
N ASP A 186 -33.50 -3.67 -57.55
CA ASP A 186 -34.45 -2.83 -58.27
C ASP A 186 -34.73 -3.51 -59.62
#